data_AF-A0A7J4ICW0-F1
#
_entry.id   AF-A0A7J4ICW0-F1
#
_cell.length_a   1.000
_cell.length_b   1.000
_cell.length_c   1.000
_cell.angle_alpha   90.00
_cell.angle_beta   90.00
_cell.angle_gamma   90.00
#
_symmetry.space_group_name_H-M   'P 1'
#
loop_
_entity.id
_entity.type
_entity.pdbx_description
1 polymer ?
#
loop_
_entity_poly.entity_id
_entity_poly.type
_entity_poly.pdbx_seq_one_letter_code
_entity_poly.pdbx_strand_id
1 'polypeptide(L)'
;MGRKALDGRNAHRICLCFIVVLLCIGTSSLPCIGGSVRETAGDGYQENTSSRSNETLFDVLEDVCSVNINQETEVVLSHPDIEVDNIDIAEAGATQLGNLITVCVQVAGVIENRGKIIDFYNGGNLSNLNFVEYDFLISTNEDDYMVSYANYTGLIANRTETRNLTSSDYSVMGDVLSIWFSLDTAEEYYVSLSATSMFVKMNFSEEGDDFNDFVYLSDLVPNPPLEL
;
A
#
# COMPACT_ATOMS: atom_id res chain seq x y z
N MET A 1 -14.40 -10.92 38.70
CA MET A 1 -13.56 -11.24 37.52
C MET A 1 -13.82 -10.16 36.47
N GLY A 2 -12.95 -9.15 36.44
CA GLY A 2 -13.15 -7.95 35.64
C GLY A 2 -12.74 -8.19 34.19
N ARG A 3 -13.67 -7.92 33.26
CA ARG A 3 -13.36 -7.72 31.85
C ARG A 3 -12.53 -6.44 31.75
N LYS A 4 -11.25 -6.56 31.37
CA LYS A 4 -10.48 -5.40 30.94
C LYS A 4 -11.02 -4.98 29.58
N ALA A 5 -11.61 -3.79 29.53
CA ALA A 5 -11.87 -3.09 28.28
C ALA A 5 -10.53 -2.90 27.56
N LEU A 6 -10.46 -3.36 26.31
CA LEU A 6 -9.37 -3.02 25.40
C LEU A 6 -9.47 -1.52 25.13
N ASP A 7 -8.41 -0.84 25.51
CA ASP A 7 -8.23 0.60 25.50
C ASP A 7 -8.20 1.09 24.04
N GLY A 8 -9.09 2.03 23.69
CA GLY A 8 -9.26 2.62 22.35
C GLY A 8 -8.07 3.48 21.87
N ARG A 9 -6.87 3.22 22.38
CA ARG A 9 -5.62 3.92 22.04
C ARG A 9 -4.80 3.22 20.96
N ASN A 10 -5.12 1.96 20.61
CA ASN A 10 -4.44 1.24 19.54
C ASN A 10 -5.00 1.60 18.14
N ALA A 11 -6.30 1.91 18.05
CA ALA A 11 -6.93 2.37 16.80
C ALA A 11 -6.40 3.76 16.34
N HIS A 12 -5.85 4.57 17.24
CA HIS A 12 -5.29 5.88 16.92
C HIS A 12 -3.83 5.85 16.46
N ARG A 13 -3.15 4.70 16.51
CA ARG A 13 -1.73 4.57 16.15
C ARG A 13 -1.49 3.99 14.77
N ILE A 14 -2.51 3.36 14.18
CA ILE A 14 -2.41 2.64 12.90
C ILE A 14 -2.50 3.61 11.71
N CYS A 15 -3.10 4.77 11.91
CA CYS A 15 -3.17 5.83 10.91
C CYS A 15 -1.87 6.64 10.82
N LEU A 16 -0.75 6.27 11.47
CA LEU A 16 0.42 7.16 11.55
C LEU A 16 1.31 7.20 10.29
N CYS A 17 1.44 6.12 9.51
CA CYS A 17 2.23 6.18 8.25
C CYS A 17 1.52 7.05 7.20
N PHE A 18 0.20 6.87 7.05
CA PHE A 18 -0.65 7.79 6.31
C PHE A 18 -0.66 9.20 6.93
N ILE A 19 -0.71 9.36 8.26
CA ILE A 19 -0.71 10.66 8.93
C ILE A 19 0.64 11.37 8.85
N VAL A 20 1.80 10.71 8.81
CA VAL A 20 3.10 11.38 8.65
C VAL A 20 3.24 11.90 7.22
N VAL A 21 2.79 11.13 6.23
CA VAL A 21 2.69 11.58 4.83
C VAL A 21 1.59 12.65 4.66
N LEU A 22 0.42 12.51 5.28
CA LEU A 22 -0.67 13.51 5.29
C LEU A 22 -0.33 14.78 6.12
N LEU A 23 0.50 14.69 7.16
CA LEU A 23 0.97 15.82 7.96
C LEU A 23 2.03 16.63 7.22
N CYS A 24 2.83 15.98 6.37
CA CYS A 24 3.83 16.66 5.55
C CYS A 24 3.27 17.19 4.23
N ILE A 25 2.25 16.54 3.63
CA ILE A 25 1.76 16.85 2.27
C ILE A 25 0.38 17.54 2.27
N GLY A 26 -0.29 17.66 3.43
CA GLY A 26 -1.60 18.34 3.51
C GLY A 26 -2.73 17.48 2.92
N THR A 27 -3.88 17.47 3.58
CA THR A 27 -5.02 16.59 3.29
C THR A 27 -5.80 16.97 2.01
N SER A 28 -5.25 17.78 1.11
CA SER A 28 -5.99 18.41 0.00
C SER A 28 -5.83 17.73 -1.36
N SER A 29 -5.00 16.69 -1.49
CA SER A 29 -4.64 16.09 -2.79
C SER A 29 -4.91 14.59 -2.93
N LEU A 30 -5.77 13.99 -2.10
CA LEU A 30 -6.31 12.65 -2.39
C LEU A 30 -7.59 12.78 -3.22
N PRO A 31 -7.55 12.67 -4.56
CA PRO A 31 -8.77 12.55 -5.34
C PRO A 31 -9.44 11.22 -4.99
N CYS A 32 -10.68 11.29 -4.53
CA CYS A 32 -11.58 10.15 -4.53
C CYS A 32 -11.74 9.70 -6.00
N ILE A 33 -11.08 8.64 -6.42
CA ILE A 33 -11.25 8.09 -7.77
C ILE A 33 -12.06 6.81 -7.67
N GLY A 34 -13.33 6.91 -8.05
CA GLY A 34 -14.12 5.76 -8.46
C GLY A 34 -13.61 5.27 -9.80
N GLY A 35 -12.88 4.15 -9.79
CA GLY A 35 -12.53 3.42 -11.01
C GLY A 35 -13.80 2.88 -11.68
N SER A 36 -13.95 3.09 -13.00
CA SER A 36 -15.07 2.52 -13.75
C SER A 36 -14.74 1.07 -14.14
N VAL A 37 -15.55 0.13 -13.67
CA VAL A 37 -15.48 -1.28 -14.03
C VAL A 37 -15.90 -1.47 -15.50
N ARG A 38 -15.05 -2.08 -16.33
CA ARG A 38 -15.49 -2.68 -17.59
C ARG A 38 -16.06 -4.08 -17.30
N GLU A 39 -17.35 -4.14 -17.02
CA GLU A 39 -18.09 -5.41 -16.98
C GLU A 39 -18.10 -6.04 -18.37
N THR A 40 -17.55 -7.25 -18.50
CA THR A 40 -17.84 -8.10 -19.65
C THR A 40 -19.04 -8.97 -19.29
N ALA A 41 -20.25 -8.46 -19.54
CA ALA A 41 -21.48 -9.21 -19.31
C ALA A 41 -21.61 -10.37 -20.32
N GLY A 42 -21.46 -11.60 -19.83
CA GLY A 42 -21.91 -12.82 -20.50
C GLY A 42 -23.13 -13.36 -19.78
N ASP A 43 -24.30 -13.27 -20.40
CA ASP A 43 -25.54 -13.89 -19.94
C ASP A 43 -25.38 -15.41 -19.82
N GLY A 44 -25.76 -15.99 -18.68
CA GLY A 44 -26.04 -17.42 -18.58
C GLY A 44 -25.89 -18.05 -17.20
N TYR A 45 -27.04 -18.28 -16.55
CA TYR A 45 -27.30 -19.27 -15.49
C TYR A 45 -26.55 -19.16 -14.14
N GLN A 46 -27.34 -18.96 -13.09
CA GLN A 46 -26.93 -19.19 -11.69
C GLN A 46 -26.69 -20.68 -11.45
N GLU A 47 -25.42 -21.06 -11.31
CA GLU A 47 -25.01 -22.27 -10.58
C GLU A 47 -24.17 -21.86 -9.37
N ASN A 48 -24.32 -22.61 -8.27
CA ASN A 48 -23.52 -22.48 -7.05
C ASN A 48 -22.02 -22.56 -7.37
N THR A 49 -21.36 -21.42 -7.51
CA THR A 49 -19.92 -21.32 -7.76
C THR A 49 -19.28 -20.49 -6.65
N SER A 50 -18.21 -21.00 -6.04
CA SER A 50 -17.33 -20.19 -5.19
C SER A 50 -17.04 -18.88 -5.91
N SER A 51 -17.36 -17.74 -5.29
CA SER A 51 -17.06 -16.42 -5.85
C SER A 51 -15.56 -16.36 -6.13
N ARG A 52 -15.22 -16.29 -7.42
CA ARG A 52 -13.87 -16.03 -7.90
C ARG A 52 -13.91 -14.68 -8.58
N SER A 53 -13.40 -13.65 -7.92
CA SER A 53 -13.09 -12.36 -8.52
C SER A 53 -11.59 -12.32 -8.84
N ASN A 54 -11.25 -11.70 -9.97
CA ASN A 54 -9.87 -11.41 -10.34
C ASN A 54 -9.82 -10.02 -10.96
N GLU A 55 -8.89 -9.20 -10.49
CA GLU A 55 -8.59 -7.90 -11.05
C GLU A 55 -7.09 -7.78 -11.30
N THR A 56 -6.76 -7.15 -12.42
CA THR A 56 -5.40 -6.78 -12.79
C THR A 56 -5.43 -5.33 -13.25
N LEU A 57 -4.58 -4.52 -12.65
CA LEU A 57 -4.36 -3.13 -12.95
C LEU A 57 -2.94 -2.99 -13.52
N PHE A 58 -2.81 -2.17 -14.54
CA PHE A 58 -1.53 -1.85 -15.16
C PHE A 58 -1.24 -0.38 -14.92
N ASP A 59 0.02 -0.07 -14.64
CA ASP A 59 0.49 1.29 -14.82
C ASP A 59 0.54 1.59 -16.33
N VAL A 60 -0.03 2.72 -16.70
CA VAL A 60 -0.09 3.21 -18.09
C VAL A 60 0.84 4.40 -18.30
N LEU A 61 1.28 5.04 -17.21
CA LEU A 61 2.17 6.19 -17.26
C LEU A 61 3.65 5.78 -17.22
N GLU A 62 3.97 4.61 -16.64
CA GLU A 62 5.35 4.14 -16.43
C GLU A 62 6.16 5.21 -15.69
N ASP A 63 5.60 5.70 -14.57
CA ASP A 63 6.09 6.87 -13.87
C ASP A 63 6.28 6.69 -12.36
N VAL A 64 7.37 7.26 -11.86
CA VAL A 64 7.58 7.44 -10.42
C VAL A 64 7.55 8.92 -10.13
N CYS A 65 6.71 9.31 -9.18
CA CYS A 65 6.52 10.70 -8.81
C CYS A 65 7.33 11.05 -7.56
N SER A 66 8.07 12.16 -7.61
CA SER A 66 8.57 12.82 -6.40
C SER A 66 7.59 13.88 -5.95
N VAL A 67 7.35 13.98 -4.64
CA VAL A 67 6.59 15.08 -4.04
C VAL A 67 7.56 15.96 -3.27
N ASN A 68 7.71 17.20 -3.71
CA ASN A 68 8.55 18.16 -3.00
C ASN A 68 7.79 18.78 -1.80
N ILE A 69 8.51 19.49 -0.92
CA ILE A 69 7.92 20.16 0.26
C ILE A 69 6.87 21.22 -0.08
N ASN A 70 6.83 21.68 -1.34
CA ASN A 70 5.83 22.62 -1.85
C ASN A 70 4.61 21.90 -2.45
N GLN A 71 4.53 20.57 -2.32
CA GLN A 71 3.50 19.70 -2.91
C GLN A 71 3.48 19.70 -4.44
N GLU A 72 4.56 20.12 -5.09
CA GLU A 72 4.71 19.94 -6.52
C GLU A 72 5.18 18.51 -6.79
N THR A 73 4.53 17.90 -7.76
CA THR A 73 4.82 16.54 -8.20
C THR A 73 5.64 16.58 -9.49
N GLU A 74 6.76 15.86 -9.50
CA GLU A 74 7.61 15.73 -10.69
C GLU A 74 7.85 14.26 -11.01
N VAL A 75 7.80 13.90 -12.29
CA VAL A 75 8.17 12.56 -12.75
C VAL A 75 9.69 12.40 -12.65
N VAL A 76 10.11 11.33 -11.98
CA VAL A 76 11.51 10.98 -11.73
C VAL A 76 11.83 9.68 -12.44
N LEU A 77 12.81 9.72 -13.34
CA LEU A 77 13.28 8.54 -14.07
C LEU A 77 14.56 7.93 -13.46
N SER A 78 15.18 8.63 -12.51
CA SER A 78 16.39 8.17 -11.81
C SER A 78 16.61 8.95 -10.53
N HIS A 79 17.09 8.30 -9.47
CA HIS A 79 17.42 8.96 -8.21
C HIS A 79 18.72 8.38 -7.61
N PRO A 80 19.63 9.19 -7.03
CA PRO A 80 20.92 8.69 -6.51
C PRO A 80 20.79 7.75 -5.31
N ASP A 81 19.68 7.81 -4.58
CA ASP A 81 19.46 7.00 -3.37
C ASP A 81 18.74 5.67 -3.62
N ILE A 82 18.13 5.47 -4.79
CA ILE A 82 17.35 4.27 -5.10
C ILE A 82 17.29 4.01 -6.61
N GLU A 83 17.33 2.74 -7.00
CA GLU A 83 16.96 2.33 -8.35
C GLU A 83 15.45 2.53 -8.52
N VAL A 84 15.06 3.53 -9.31
CA VAL A 84 13.65 3.96 -9.44
C VAL A 84 12.76 2.81 -9.90
N ASP A 85 13.24 1.95 -10.80
CA ASP A 85 12.55 0.75 -11.27
C ASP A 85 12.09 -0.17 -10.11
N ASN A 86 12.76 -0.17 -8.95
CA ASN A 86 12.37 -1.02 -7.80
C ASN A 86 11.07 -0.55 -7.12
N ILE A 87 10.63 0.68 -7.38
CA ILE A 87 9.37 1.23 -6.89
C ILE A 87 8.42 1.62 -8.03
N ASP A 88 8.80 1.46 -9.29
CA ASP A 88 7.93 1.66 -10.45
C ASP A 88 7.02 0.44 -10.62
N ILE A 89 5.71 0.57 -10.37
CA ILE A 89 4.74 -0.53 -10.40
C ILE A 89 4.38 -0.81 -11.86
N ALA A 90 4.74 -1.99 -12.37
CA ALA A 90 4.29 -2.42 -13.69
C ALA A 90 2.85 -2.96 -13.67
N GLU A 91 2.51 -3.74 -12.64
CA GLU A 91 1.23 -4.42 -12.52
C GLU A 91 0.83 -4.61 -11.05
N ALA A 92 -0.46 -4.47 -10.75
CA ALA A 92 -1.03 -4.88 -9.46
C ALA A 92 -2.27 -5.73 -9.68
N GLY A 93 -2.51 -6.70 -8.80
CA GLY A 93 -3.65 -7.60 -8.96
C GLY A 93 -4.20 -8.13 -7.66
N ALA A 94 -5.47 -8.53 -7.70
CA ALA A 94 -6.18 -9.18 -6.60
C ALA A 94 -6.96 -10.38 -7.13
N THR A 95 -6.78 -11.54 -6.49
CA THR A 95 -7.61 -12.73 -6.72
C THR A 95 -8.26 -13.16 -5.42
N GLN A 96 -9.58 -13.36 -5.44
CA GLN A 96 -10.31 -13.98 -4.33
C GLN A 96 -10.71 -15.41 -4.68
N LEU A 97 -10.53 -16.32 -3.73
CA LEU A 97 -11.02 -17.70 -3.78
C LEU A 97 -11.71 -18.05 -2.46
N GLY A 98 -13.05 -17.98 -2.43
CA GLY A 98 -13.79 -18.09 -1.18
C GLY A 98 -13.46 -16.92 -0.27
N ASN A 99 -13.06 -17.16 0.97
CA ASN A 99 -12.63 -16.09 1.88
C ASN A 99 -11.13 -15.78 1.80
N LEU A 100 -10.35 -16.51 1.00
CA LEU A 100 -8.92 -16.24 0.81
C LEU A 100 -8.75 -15.21 -0.30
N ILE A 101 -8.09 -14.10 0.00
CA ILE A 101 -7.65 -13.11 -0.98
C ILE A 101 -6.13 -13.15 -1.14
N THR A 102 -5.66 -13.02 -2.37
CA THR A 102 -4.26 -12.86 -2.72
C THR A 102 -4.12 -11.55 -3.48
N VAL A 103 -3.24 -10.67 -3.01
CA VAL A 103 -2.82 -9.48 -3.73
C VAL A 103 -1.39 -9.63 -4.22
N CYS A 104 -1.11 -9.05 -5.37
CA CYS A 104 0.23 -9.03 -5.93
C CYS A 104 0.57 -7.67 -6.51
N VAL A 105 1.84 -7.31 -6.42
CA VAL A 105 2.44 -6.19 -7.16
C VAL A 105 3.67 -6.70 -7.87
N GLN A 106 3.83 -6.30 -9.13
CA GLN A 106 5.03 -6.45 -9.92
C GLN A 106 5.61 -5.07 -10.16
N VAL A 107 6.90 -4.90 -9.89
CA VAL A 107 7.63 -3.66 -10.21
C VAL A 107 8.50 -3.85 -11.45
N ALA A 108 8.95 -2.77 -12.09
CA ALA A 108 9.83 -2.82 -13.25
C ALA A 108 11.22 -3.41 -12.91
N GLY A 109 11.68 -3.18 -11.69
CA GLY A 109 12.97 -3.60 -11.14
C GLY A 109 12.88 -4.85 -10.28
N VAL A 110 13.39 -4.79 -9.05
CA VAL A 110 13.33 -5.88 -8.06
C VAL A 110 12.69 -5.34 -6.77
N ILE A 111 11.88 -6.16 -6.10
CA ILE A 111 11.32 -5.80 -4.79
C ILE A 111 12.44 -5.46 -3.81
N GLU A 112 12.48 -4.20 -3.37
CA GLU A 112 13.53 -3.66 -2.51
C GLU A 112 13.35 -4.14 -1.07
N ASN A 113 14.45 -4.59 -0.46
CA ASN A 113 14.48 -5.04 0.93
C ASN A 113 15.17 -4.02 1.84
N ARG A 114 14.58 -2.81 1.92
CA ARG A 114 15.15 -1.67 2.67
C ARG A 114 14.23 -1.16 3.77
N GLY A 115 14.82 -0.88 4.95
CA GLY A 115 14.08 -0.43 6.13
C GLY A 115 13.11 -1.49 6.64
N LYS A 116 12.29 -1.20 7.67
CA LYS A 116 11.21 -2.07 8.13
C LYS A 116 10.04 -1.26 8.68
N ILE A 117 8.83 -1.74 8.46
CA ILE A 117 7.59 -1.14 8.97
C ILE A 117 7.62 -1.01 10.51
N ILE A 118 8.19 -1.99 11.21
CA ILE A 118 8.24 -2.01 12.69
C ILE A 118 9.05 -0.87 13.31
N ASP A 119 9.92 -0.20 12.55
CA ASP A 119 10.74 0.91 13.03
C ASP A 119 9.86 2.15 13.32
N PHE A 120 8.73 2.29 12.63
CA PHE A 120 7.72 3.34 12.85
C PHE A 120 6.89 3.12 14.11
N TYR A 121 6.46 1.89 14.36
CA TYR A 121 5.43 1.59 15.36
C TYR A 121 5.98 1.36 16.77
N ASN A 122 7.27 1.05 16.92
CA ASN A 122 7.89 0.77 18.23
C ASN A 122 8.46 2.02 18.93
N GLY A 123 8.06 3.22 18.50
CA GLY A 123 8.65 4.46 19.02
C GLY A 123 10.11 4.61 18.58
N GLY A 124 10.46 4.05 17.42
CA GLY A 124 11.73 4.31 16.77
C GLY A 124 11.89 5.80 16.52
N ASN A 125 13.14 6.23 16.47
CA ASN A 125 13.45 7.62 16.22
C ASN A 125 13.06 7.97 14.78
N LEU A 126 11.90 8.62 14.60
CA LEU A 126 11.42 9.12 13.31
C LEU A 126 12.38 10.14 12.69
N SER A 127 13.42 10.57 13.41
CA SER A 127 14.44 11.47 12.89
C SER A 127 15.34 10.82 11.83
N ASN A 128 15.33 9.49 11.67
CA ASN A 128 16.08 8.84 10.59
C ASN A 128 15.28 7.68 9.98
N LEU A 129 14.73 7.91 8.79
CA LEU A 129 13.99 6.93 8.02
C LEU A 129 14.70 6.68 6.70
N ASN A 130 14.74 5.43 6.29
CA ASN A 130 15.23 5.02 4.98
C ASN A 130 14.62 3.65 4.65
N PHE A 131 13.49 3.64 3.96
CA PHE A 131 12.74 2.41 3.70
C PHE A 131 12.03 2.45 2.35
N VAL A 132 11.68 1.25 1.87
CA VAL A 132 10.74 1.05 0.77
C VAL A 132 9.57 0.24 1.29
N GLU A 133 8.36 0.70 1.01
CA GLU A 133 7.11 0.04 1.38
C GLU A 133 6.23 -0.17 0.14
N TYR A 134 5.54 -1.30 0.13
CA TYR A 134 4.55 -1.68 -0.86
C TYR A 134 3.23 -1.88 -0.13
N ASP A 135 2.27 -1.03 -0.47
CA ASP A 135 0.95 -0.95 0.14
C ASP A 135 -0.12 -1.40 -0.83
N PHE A 136 -1.14 -2.06 -0.28
CA PHE A 136 -2.38 -2.35 -0.95
C PHE A 136 -3.53 -1.83 -0.10
N LEU A 137 -4.45 -1.11 -0.73
CA LEU A 137 -5.75 -0.81 -0.16
C LEU A 137 -6.80 -1.61 -0.94
N ILE A 138 -7.44 -2.53 -0.24
CA ILE A 138 -8.46 -3.42 -0.78
C ILE A 138 -9.79 -3.04 -0.14
N SER A 139 -10.77 -2.70 -0.95
CA SER A 139 -12.14 -2.53 -0.48
C SER A 139 -12.96 -3.76 -0.82
N THR A 140 -13.79 -4.18 0.12
CA THR A 140 -14.81 -5.21 -0.07
C THR A 140 -16.19 -4.57 0.07
N ASN A 141 -17.23 -5.39 0.03
CA ASN A 141 -18.58 -4.95 0.32
C ASN A 141 -18.85 -4.69 1.82
N GLU A 142 -17.92 -5.05 2.72
CA GLU A 142 -18.11 -4.96 4.18
C GLU A 142 -17.05 -4.09 4.88
N ASP A 143 -15.79 -4.16 4.45
CA ASP A 143 -14.67 -3.45 5.07
C ASP A 143 -13.57 -3.03 4.08
N ASP A 144 -12.62 -2.25 4.59
CA ASP A 144 -11.41 -1.84 3.90
C ASP A 144 -10.19 -2.46 4.57
N TYR A 145 -9.35 -3.14 3.81
CA TYR A 145 -8.10 -3.73 4.27
C TYR A 145 -6.92 -2.91 3.76
N MET A 146 -6.07 -2.50 4.69
CA MET A 146 -4.75 -1.97 4.41
C MET A 146 -3.73 -3.08 4.63
N VAL A 147 -3.00 -3.41 3.58
CA VAL A 147 -1.95 -4.44 3.60
C VAL A 147 -0.65 -3.75 3.26
N SER A 148 0.35 -3.89 4.12
CA SER A 148 1.65 -3.29 3.89
C SER A 148 2.79 -4.28 4.03
N TYR A 149 3.84 -4.08 3.22
CA TYR A 149 5.04 -4.89 3.22
C TYR A 149 6.29 -4.04 3.05
N ALA A 150 7.29 -4.30 3.88
CA ALA A 150 8.65 -3.78 3.74
C ALA A 150 9.64 -4.80 4.29
N ASN A 151 10.61 -5.22 3.46
CA ASN A 151 11.78 -6.00 3.88
C ASN A 151 11.47 -7.17 4.83
N TYR A 152 10.70 -8.13 4.33
CA TYR A 152 10.28 -9.34 5.05
C TYR A 152 9.43 -9.10 6.29
N THR A 153 8.94 -7.87 6.47
CA THR A 153 7.97 -7.49 7.50
C THR A 153 6.73 -6.90 6.84
N GLY A 154 5.61 -6.93 7.54
CA GLY A 154 4.39 -6.34 7.04
C GLY A 154 3.24 -6.52 8.02
N LEU A 155 2.11 -5.91 7.69
CA LEU A 155 0.89 -6.03 8.46
C LEU A 155 -0.33 -6.02 7.55
N ILE A 156 -1.42 -6.54 8.07
CA ILE A 156 -2.77 -6.37 7.54
C ILE A 156 -3.56 -5.68 8.63
N ALA A 157 -4.29 -4.64 8.27
CA ALA A 157 -5.20 -3.93 9.16
C ALA A 157 -6.54 -3.72 8.47
N ASN A 158 -7.62 -3.88 9.22
CA ASN A 158 -8.97 -3.48 8.85
C ASN A 158 -9.59 -2.71 10.03
N ARG A 159 -10.92 -2.52 10.07
CA ARG A 159 -11.55 -1.77 11.18
C ARG A 159 -11.52 -2.52 12.50
N THR A 160 -11.39 -3.85 12.48
CA THR A 160 -11.58 -4.71 13.65
C THR A 160 -10.26 -5.19 14.23
N GLU A 161 -9.26 -5.43 13.38
CA GLU A 161 -7.99 -6.03 13.76
C GLU A 161 -6.77 -5.46 13.03
N THR A 162 -5.62 -5.74 13.62
CA THR A 162 -4.31 -5.54 13.00
C THR A 162 -3.46 -6.75 13.30
N ARG A 163 -2.91 -7.34 12.25
CA ARG A 163 -2.13 -8.57 12.31
C ARG A 163 -0.81 -8.38 11.59
N ASN A 164 0.30 -8.77 12.21
CA ASN A 164 1.58 -8.82 11.53
C ASN A 164 1.61 -9.98 10.52
N LEU A 165 2.20 -9.75 9.36
CA LEU A 165 2.53 -10.81 8.41
C LEU A 165 3.61 -11.72 9.00
N THR A 166 3.49 -13.00 8.69
CA THR A 166 4.51 -14.03 8.89
C THR A 166 5.07 -14.48 7.55
N SER A 167 6.17 -15.23 7.55
CA SER A 167 6.77 -15.72 6.29
C SER A 167 5.88 -16.70 5.52
N SER A 168 4.75 -17.13 6.08
CA SER A 168 3.74 -17.94 5.38
C SER A 168 2.60 -17.12 4.79
N ASP A 169 2.58 -15.79 4.98
CA ASP A 169 1.54 -14.90 4.45
C ASP A 169 1.97 -14.19 3.17
N TYR A 170 3.23 -14.31 2.74
CA TYR A 170 3.74 -13.64 1.54
C TYR A 170 4.84 -14.42 0.83
N SER A 171 5.11 -14.05 -0.42
CA SER A 171 6.25 -14.47 -1.21
C SER A 171 6.83 -13.29 -1.98
N VAL A 172 8.15 -13.24 -2.08
CA VAL A 172 8.88 -12.31 -2.94
C VAL A 172 9.72 -13.12 -3.90
N MET A 173 9.52 -12.92 -5.20
CA MET A 173 10.24 -13.59 -6.28
C MET A 173 10.73 -12.55 -7.29
N GLY A 174 11.93 -12.01 -7.06
CA GLY A 174 12.50 -10.98 -7.93
C GLY A 174 11.68 -9.70 -7.90
N ASP A 175 10.99 -9.43 -8.99
CA ASP A 175 10.16 -8.27 -9.28
C ASP A 175 8.71 -8.39 -8.74
N VAL A 176 8.31 -9.57 -8.27
CA VAL A 176 6.94 -9.82 -7.80
C VAL A 176 6.89 -10.00 -6.28
N LEU A 177 5.99 -9.25 -5.64
CA LEU A 177 5.52 -9.48 -4.26
C LEU A 177 4.08 -10.02 -4.33
N SER A 178 3.81 -11.09 -3.59
CA SER A 178 2.46 -11.63 -3.40
C SER A 178 2.17 -11.81 -1.91
N ILE A 179 0.99 -11.37 -1.47
CA ILE A 179 0.53 -11.47 -0.08
C ILE A 179 -0.86 -12.12 -0.09
N TRP A 180 -1.12 -13.04 0.83
CA TRP A 180 -2.42 -13.70 0.94
C TRP A 180 -2.93 -13.74 2.37
N PHE A 181 -4.25 -13.56 2.52
CA PHE A 181 -4.92 -13.53 3.82
C PHE A 181 -6.40 -13.86 3.69
N SER A 182 -7.03 -14.17 4.82
CA SER A 182 -8.47 -14.41 4.87
C SER A 182 -9.23 -13.13 5.16
N LEU A 183 -10.32 -12.90 4.43
CA LEU A 183 -11.35 -11.92 4.76
C LEU A 183 -12.07 -12.31 6.06
N ASP A 184 -12.67 -11.33 6.73
CA ASP A 184 -13.32 -11.47 8.04
C ASP A 184 -14.53 -12.41 7.98
N THR A 185 -15.29 -12.36 6.87
CA THR A 185 -16.46 -13.23 6.66
C THR A 185 -16.35 -14.04 5.37
N ALA A 186 -17.13 -15.12 5.27
CA ALA A 186 -17.16 -15.96 4.06
C ALA A 186 -18.05 -15.36 2.96
N GLU A 187 -18.92 -14.44 3.35
CA GLU A 187 -19.86 -13.71 2.50
C GLU A 187 -19.23 -12.43 1.91
N GLU A 188 -18.14 -11.97 2.52
CA GLU A 188 -17.38 -10.81 2.05
C GLU A 188 -16.79 -11.07 0.65
N TYR A 189 -16.97 -10.10 -0.24
CA TYR A 189 -16.44 -10.14 -1.59
C TYR A 189 -15.70 -8.86 -1.95
N TYR A 190 -14.62 -9.06 -2.66
CA TYR A 190 -13.76 -8.04 -3.23
C TYR A 190 -14.54 -7.08 -4.13
N VAL A 191 -14.26 -5.77 -3.98
CA VAL A 191 -14.85 -4.69 -4.75
C VAL A 191 -13.79 -3.96 -5.57
N SER A 192 -12.67 -3.56 -4.94
CA SER A 192 -11.61 -2.80 -5.63
C SER A 192 -10.25 -2.93 -4.97
N LEU A 193 -9.21 -2.63 -5.75
CA LEU A 193 -7.81 -2.59 -5.36
C LEU A 193 -7.20 -1.25 -5.72
N SER A 194 -6.32 -0.78 -4.86
CA SER A 194 -5.24 0.14 -5.22
C SER A 194 -3.94 -0.35 -4.61
N ALA A 195 -2.84 -0.12 -5.30
CA ALA A 195 -1.49 -0.44 -4.86
C ALA A 195 -0.63 0.81 -4.94
N THR A 196 0.22 0.99 -3.95
CA THR A 196 1.17 2.10 -3.87
C THR A 196 2.52 1.55 -3.48
N SER A 197 3.57 2.02 -4.14
CA SER A 197 4.95 1.81 -3.74
C SER A 197 5.50 3.14 -3.26
N MET A 198 6.37 3.12 -2.26
CA MET A 198 7.03 4.35 -1.81
C MET A 198 8.45 4.11 -1.39
N PHE A 199 9.30 5.09 -1.68
CA PHE A 199 10.60 5.27 -1.08
C PHE A 199 10.58 6.53 -0.23
N VAL A 200 10.94 6.38 1.04
CA VAL A 200 11.06 7.49 1.96
C VAL A 200 12.44 7.48 2.59
N LYS A 201 13.13 8.62 2.46
CA LYS A 201 14.37 8.92 3.16
C LYS A 201 14.19 10.23 3.91
N MET A 202 14.57 10.23 5.17
CA MET A 202 14.49 11.38 6.05
C MET A 202 15.63 11.28 7.05
N ASN A 203 16.37 12.37 7.24
CA ASN A 203 17.40 12.44 8.27
C ASN A 203 17.37 13.82 8.93
N PHE A 204 16.49 13.98 9.92
CA PHE A 204 16.48 15.18 10.75
C PHE A 204 17.59 15.05 11.80
N SER A 205 18.67 15.81 11.61
CA SER A 205 19.59 16.08 12.72
C SER A 205 18.94 17.03 13.71
N GLU A 206 19.22 16.89 15.02
CA GLU A 206 18.65 17.72 16.09
C GLU A 206 18.97 19.22 15.96
N GLU A 207 19.83 19.63 15.02
CA GLU A 207 20.21 21.02 14.77
C GLU A 207 19.69 21.51 13.40
N GLY A 208 18.47 22.04 13.40
CA GLY A 208 17.92 22.82 12.30
C GLY A 208 17.09 22.01 11.31
N ASP A 209 15.90 22.53 11.01
CA ASP A 209 14.90 22.01 10.08
C ASP A 209 15.40 22.06 8.61
N ASP A 210 16.50 21.36 8.29
CA ASP A 210 16.93 21.22 6.91
C ASP A 210 16.20 20.04 6.25
N PHE A 211 15.09 20.36 5.57
CA PHE A 211 14.32 19.39 4.77
C PHE A 211 15.04 18.99 3.46
N ASN A 212 16.25 19.49 3.19
CA ASN A 212 17.02 19.10 2.00
C ASN A 212 17.32 17.59 1.93
N ASP A 213 17.31 16.90 3.07
CA ASP A 213 17.54 15.44 3.16
C ASP A 213 16.25 14.61 3.11
N PHE A 214 15.08 15.25 2.95
CA PHE A 214 13.81 14.57 2.76
C PHE A 214 13.64 14.18 1.30
N VAL A 215 13.46 12.88 1.06
CA VAL A 215 13.11 12.32 -0.24
C VAL A 215 11.87 11.48 -0.07
N TYR A 216 10.86 11.80 -0.88
CA TYR A 216 9.65 11.00 -1.04
C TYR A 216 9.46 10.75 -2.53
N LEU A 217 9.54 9.48 -2.91
CA LEU A 217 9.18 8.98 -4.23
C LEU A 217 8.05 7.99 -4.05
N SER A 218 7.07 8.02 -4.93
CA SER A 218 5.98 7.04 -4.92
C SER A 218 5.47 6.81 -6.32
N ASP A 219 4.95 5.62 -6.54
CA ASP A 219 4.12 5.29 -7.67
C ASP A 219 2.85 4.60 -7.16
N LEU A 220 1.77 4.69 -7.93
CA LEU A 220 0.45 4.22 -7.55
C LEU A 220 -0.36 3.73 -8.75
N VAL A 221 -1.06 2.63 -8.53
CA VAL A 221 -1.98 2.03 -9.49
C VAL A 221 -3.32 1.78 -8.79
N PRO A 222 -4.48 2.17 -9.37
CA PRO A 222 -4.63 2.80 -10.67
C PRO A 222 -4.19 4.27 -10.65
N ASN A 223 -3.54 4.71 -11.73
CA ASN A 223 -3.06 6.08 -11.86
C ASN A 223 -4.23 7.07 -11.81
N PRO A 224 -4.02 8.26 -11.23
CA PRO A 224 -5.03 9.29 -11.29
C PRO A 224 -5.26 9.73 -12.74
N PRO A 225 -6.48 10.14 -13.11
CA PRO A 225 -6.72 10.71 -14.43
C PRO A 225 -5.75 11.88 -14.66
N LEU A 226 -4.99 11.85 -15.75
CA LEU A 226 -4.20 13.00 -16.17
C LEU A 226 -5.16 14.18 -16.39
N GLU A 227 -5.04 15.23 -15.59
CA GLU A 227 -5.71 16.50 -15.89
C GLU A 227 -5.06 17.09 -17.15
N LEU A 228 -5.79 17.02 -18.28
CA LEU A 228 -5.42 17.63 -19.56
C LEU A 228 -5.80 19.11 -19.64
#